data_AF-A0A023B2H6-F1
#
_entry.id   AF-A0A023B2H6-F1
#
_cell.length_a   1.000
_cell.length_b   1.000
_cell.length_c   1.000
_cell.angle_alpha   90.00
_cell.angle_beta   90.00
_cell.angle_gamma   90.00
#
_symmetry.space_group_name_H-M   'P 1'
#
loop_
_entity.id
_entity.type
_entity.pdbx_description
1 polymer ?
#
loop_
_entity_poly.entity_id
_entity_poly.type
_entity_poly.pdbx_seq_one_letter_code
_entity_poly.pdbx_strand_id
1 'polypeptide(L)'
;MKMPSKLCTEIHQEDEMKASMINATVNGWEELDWSGCDHTGGTLLCTDGNGENPQCHYFGYPWKLSLPSVWQAIIDYTDPSRCSCQCNGSFDASLHGLRHGQVLAEWAGIDIDRESRHLLTLLPAKISGLYADEGCSHSTSPCQIRRPTCDCFEAGFRGEAVSPSGKHIIWGKVAGYLTSGEEMVREYKHSLERQNYTLESCEFECWKYGNLNDLKQRVRDAWNARAGPESG
;
A
#
# COMPACT_ATOMS: atom_id res chain seq x y z
N MET A 1 -3.95 -0.17 -6.50
CA MET A 1 -4.98 0.90 -6.35
C MET A 1 -4.75 1.92 -7.46
N LYS A 2 -5.77 2.27 -8.27
CA LYS A 2 -5.58 3.19 -9.39
C LYS A 2 -5.31 4.61 -8.87
N MET A 3 -4.28 5.25 -9.43
CA MET A 3 -3.93 6.63 -9.13
C MET A 3 -4.82 7.59 -9.96
N PRO A 4 -5.13 8.81 -9.45
CA PRO A 4 -5.80 9.83 -10.25
C PRO A 4 -5.03 10.15 -11.54
N SER A 5 -5.73 10.22 -12.68
CA SER A 5 -5.11 10.40 -14.00
C SER A 5 -4.20 11.63 -14.08
N LYS A 6 -4.61 12.77 -13.50
CA LYS A 6 -3.79 13.99 -13.50
C LYS A 6 -2.42 13.75 -12.85
N LEU A 7 -2.40 13.10 -11.68
CA LEU A 7 -1.17 12.79 -10.97
C LEU A 7 -0.32 11.78 -11.75
N CYS A 8 -0.96 10.80 -12.38
CA CYS A 8 -0.27 9.84 -13.23
C CYS A 8 0.42 10.51 -14.42
N THR A 9 -0.26 11.47 -15.06
CA THR A 9 0.30 12.25 -16.17
C THR A 9 1.48 13.11 -15.70
N GLU A 10 1.39 13.75 -14.53
CA GLU A 10 2.50 14.52 -13.94
C GLU A 10 3.74 13.62 -13.74
N ILE A 11 3.59 12.45 -13.10
CA ILE A 11 4.68 11.48 -12.92
C ILE A 11 5.25 11.00 -14.26
N HIS A 12 4.39 10.78 -15.26
CA HIS A 12 4.82 10.35 -16.59
C HIS A 12 5.59 11.42 -17.35
N GLN A 13 5.19 12.69 -17.25
CA GLN A 13 5.76 13.81 -18.00
C GLN A 13 7.06 14.35 -17.39
N GLU A 14 7.24 14.25 -16.08
CA GLU A 14 8.44 14.75 -15.41
C GLU A 14 9.68 13.85 -15.60
N ASP A 15 9.61 12.82 -16.44
CA ASP A 15 10.67 11.82 -16.70
C ASP A 15 11.23 11.21 -15.40
N GLU A 16 10.44 11.25 -14.31
CA GLU A 16 10.86 10.78 -13.00
C GLU A 16 10.96 9.26 -12.91
N MET A 17 10.36 8.54 -13.87
CA MET A 17 10.51 7.10 -13.97
C MET A 17 11.91 6.73 -14.46
N LYS A 18 12.82 6.59 -13.51
CA LYS A 18 14.20 6.13 -13.75
C LYS A 18 14.28 4.72 -14.36
N ALA A 19 13.23 3.91 -14.18
CA ALA A 19 13.20 2.53 -14.65
C ALA A 19 12.68 2.44 -16.09
N SER A 20 13.33 1.62 -16.90
CA SER A 20 12.92 1.36 -18.28
C SER A 20 11.59 0.62 -18.34
N MET A 21 10.76 1.00 -19.31
CA MET A 21 9.51 0.28 -19.64
C MET A 21 9.83 -1.08 -20.26
N ILE A 22 9.24 -2.14 -19.72
CA ILE A 22 9.34 -3.53 -20.21
C ILE A 22 8.02 -3.97 -20.85
N ASN A 23 8.02 -5.10 -21.56
CA ASN A 23 6.80 -5.66 -22.13
C ASN A 23 5.85 -6.14 -21.02
N ALA A 24 4.58 -5.79 -21.15
CA ALA A 24 3.57 -6.14 -20.16
C ALA A 24 3.03 -7.56 -20.42
N THR A 25 3.84 -8.57 -20.10
CA THR A 25 3.42 -9.98 -20.12
C THR A 25 3.01 -10.44 -18.72
N VAL A 26 2.34 -11.58 -18.61
CA VAL A 26 1.92 -12.18 -17.32
C VAL A 26 3.08 -12.24 -16.31
N ASN A 27 4.29 -12.58 -16.77
CA ASN A 27 5.48 -12.72 -15.91
C ASN A 27 6.46 -11.54 -16.01
N GLY A 28 6.11 -10.46 -16.73
CA GLY A 28 7.05 -9.35 -16.95
C GLY A 28 7.52 -8.68 -15.65
N TRP A 29 6.71 -8.72 -14.60
CA TRP A 29 7.08 -8.18 -13.29
C TRP A 29 8.36 -8.80 -12.69
N GLU A 30 8.74 -10.01 -13.09
CA GLU A 30 9.96 -10.69 -12.63
C GLU A 30 11.24 -9.99 -13.13
N GLU A 31 11.15 -9.21 -14.22
CA GLU A 31 12.25 -8.44 -14.79
C GLU A 31 12.47 -7.11 -14.07
N LEU A 32 11.55 -6.69 -13.21
CA LEU A 32 11.62 -5.44 -12.48
C LEU A 32 12.46 -5.59 -11.20
N ASP A 33 13.33 -4.63 -10.94
CA ASP A 33 13.97 -4.49 -9.62
C ASP A 33 13.12 -3.58 -8.74
N TRP A 34 12.34 -4.20 -7.86
CA TRP A 34 11.47 -3.54 -6.89
C TRP A 34 11.93 -3.80 -5.45
N SER A 35 13.14 -4.31 -5.27
CA SER A 35 13.70 -4.60 -3.94
C SER A 35 13.82 -3.35 -3.07
N GLY A 36 14.08 -2.18 -3.67
CA GLY A 36 14.09 -0.89 -2.98
C GLY A 36 12.71 -0.35 -2.59
N CYS A 37 11.64 -1.05 -2.95
CA CYS A 37 10.25 -0.65 -2.66
C CYS A 37 9.73 -1.35 -1.39
N ASP A 38 10.60 -2.05 -0.66
CA ASP A 38 10.19 -2.98 0.38
C ASP A 38 9.47 -2.30 1.56
N HIS A 39 9.81 -1.07 1.88
CA HIS A 39 9.18 -0.31 2.95
C HIS A 39 8.17 0.73 2.48
N THR A 40 8.35 1.27 1.27
CA THR A 40 7.58 2.43 0.77
C THR A 40 6.55 2.05 -0.29
N GLY A 41 6.54 0.79 -0.71
CA GLY A 41 5.80 0.37 -1.90
C GLY A 41 6.27 1.09 -3.16
N GLY A 42 5.40 1.13 -4.15
CA GLY A 42 5.73 1.82 -5.39
C GLY A 42 4.53 2.10 -6.26
N THR A 43 4.86 2.61 -7.45
CA THR A 43 3.92 2.92 -8.52
C THR A 43 4.31 2.12 -9.74
N LEU A 44 3.34 1.41 -10.31
CA LEU A 44 3.38 0.88 -11.66
C LEU A 44 2.82 1.92 -12.61
N LEU A 45 3.54 2.21 -13.69
CA LEU A 45 3.07 2.99 -14.82
C LEU A 45 2.95 2.06 -16.02
N CYS A 46 1.79 1.98 -16.63
CA CYS A 46 1.56 1.18 -17.83
C CYS A 46 0.99 2.04 -18.95
N THR A 47 1.34 1.72 -20.18
CA THR A 47 0.84 2.42 -21.38
C THR A 47 0.27 1.43 -22.38
N ASP A 48 -0.65 1.92 -23.20
CA ASP A 48 -1.07 1.20 -24.41
C ASP A 48 0.07 1.13 -25.44
N GLY A 49 -0.18 0.49 -26.59
CA GLY A 49 0.81 0.34 -27.67
C GLY A 49 1.32 1.67 -28.25
N ASN A 50 0.59 2.76 -28.05
CA ASN A 50 0.93 4.08 -28.58
C ASN A 50 1.65 4.97 -27.56
N GLY A 51 1.65 4.59 -26.27
CA GLY A 51 2.27 5.39 -25.21
C GLY A 51 1.43 6.58 -24.77
N GLU A 52 0.20 6.75 -25.27
CA GLU A 52 -0.57 8.00 -25.12
C GLU A 52 -1.44 8.02 -23.86
N ASN A 53 -1.76 6.83 -23.32
CA ASN A 53 -2.67 6.68 -22.19
C ASN A 53 -1.98 6.06 -20.98
N PRO A 54 -1.18 6.83 -20.22
CA PRO A 54 -0.54 6.32 -19.02
C PRO A 54 -1.58 5.98 -17.94
N GLN A 55 -1.45 4.79 -17.37
CA GLN A 55 -2.22 4.33 -16.22
C GLN A 55 -1.27 4.02 -15.08
N CYS A 56 -1.51 4.63 -13.92
CA CYS A 56 -0.66 4.46 -12.75
C CYS A 56 -1.39 3.72 -11.64
N HIS A 57 -0.71 2.77 -11.01
CA HIS A 57 -1.26 1.92 -9.96
C HIS A 57 -0.28 1.80 -8.82
N TYR A 58 -0.73 2.13 -7.61
CA TYR A 58 0.04 1.89 -6.41
C TYR A 58 0.04 0.40 -6.04
N PHE A 59 1.18 -0.06 -5.52
CA PHE A 59 1.42 -1.38 -4.94
C PHE A 59 2.29 -1.26 -3.67
N GLY A 60 2.32 -2.32 -2.87
CA GLY A 60 3.09 -2.35 -1.61
C GLY A 60 2.53 -1.37 -0.59
N TYR A 61 3.27 -1.11 0.48
CA TYR A 61 2.90 -0.19 1.55
C TYR A 61 2.59 1.23 1.02
N PRO A 62 1.59 1.96 1.55
CA PRO A 62 0.59 1.57 2.56
C PRO A 62 -0.65 0.84 1.99
N TRP A 63 -0.53 0.12 0.88
CA TRP A 63 -1.62 -0.65 0.27
C TRP A 63 -1.47 -2.16 0.48
N LYS A 64 -2.60 -2.86 0.33
CA LYS A 64 -2.72 -4.29 0.67
C LYS A 64 -2.14 -5.24 -0.38
N LEU A 65 -1.96 -4.76 -1.61
CA LEU A 65 -1.58 -5.61 -2.76
C LEU A 65 -0.11 -5.44 -3.09
N SER A 66 0.59 -6.57 -3.25
CA SER A 66 1.98 -6.66 -3.69
C SER A 66 2.13 -6.26 -5.17
N LEU A 67 3.38 -6.01 -5.62
CA LEU A 67 3.66 -5.74 -7.04
C LEU A 67 3.10 -6.85 -7.95
N PRO A 68 3.35 -8.15 -7.72
CA PRO A 68 2.88 -9.18 -8.64
C PRO A 68 1.34 -9.27 -8.70
N SER A 69 0.66 -9.05 -7.58
CA SER A 69 -0.80 -9.03 -7.54
C SER A 69 -1.39 -7.86 -8.33
N VAL A 70 -0.81 -6.66 -8.21
CA VAL A 70 -1.26 -5.49 -8.98
C VAL A 70 -0.94 -5.65 -10.45
N TRP A 71 0.26 -6.15 -10.78
CA TRP A 71 0.66 -6.43 -12.15
C TRP A 71 -0.29 -7.39 -12.85
N GLN A 72 -0.57 -8.56 -12.25
CA GLN A 72 -1.49 -9.54 -12.82
C GLN A 72 -2.86 -8.93 -13.11
N ALA A 73 -3.42 -8.17 -12.17
CA ALA A 73 -4.70 -7.50 -12.37
C ALA A 73 -4.66 -6.50 -13.54
N ILE A 74 -3.56 -5.74 -13.68
CA ILE A 74 -3.41 -4.81 -14.80
C ILE A 74 -3.41 -5.57 -16.13
N ILE A 75 -2.64 -6.65 -16.24
CA ILE A 75 -2.60 -7.48 -17.46
C ILE A 75 -3.99 -8.03 -17.79
N ASP A 76 -4.67 -8.61 -16.81
CA ASP A 76 -5.98 -9.27 -17.02
C ASP A 76 -7.09 -8.30 -17.43
N TYR A 77 -7.06 -7.05 -16.94
CA TYR A 77 -8.18 -6.11 -17.10
C TYR A 77 -7.92 -4.94 -18.04
N THR A 78 -6.66 -4.63 -18.36
CA THR A 78 -6.32 -3.45 -19.15
C THR A 78 -5.50 -3.73 -20.41
N ASP A 79 -4.89 -4.93 -20.51
CA ASP A 79 -4.08 -5.37 -21.66
C ASP A 79 -3.08 -4.30 -22.14
N PRO A 80 -2.22 -3.77 -21.25
CA PRO A 80 -1.25 -2.75 -21.66
C PRO A 80 -0.15 -3.36 -22.53
N SER A 81 0.56 -2.53 -23.29
CA SER A 81 1.70 -3.00 -24.09
C SER A 81 2.98 -3.07 -23.28
N ARG A 82 3.18 -2.05 -22.42
CA ARG A 82 4.42 -1.85 -21.67
C ARG A 82 4.11 -1.29 -20.30
N CYS A 83 4.95 -1.64 -19.34
CA CYS A 83 4.89 -1.13 -17.98
C CYS A 83 6.28 -0.85 -17.42
N SER A 84 6.35 0.05 -16.46
CA SER A 84 7.53 0.35 -15.64
C SER A 84 7.12 0.43 -14.16
N CYS A 85 8.09 0.28 -13.26
CA CYS A 85 7.90 0.34 -11.83
C CYS A 85 8.86 1.34 -11.20
N GLN A 86 8.39 2.09 -10.21
CA GLN A 86 9.20 2.99 -9.41
C GLN A 86 8.81 2.87 -7.94
N CYS A 87 9.82 2.75 -7.08
CA CYS A 87 9.60 2.80 -5.63
C CYS A 87 9.20 4.22 -5.22
N ASN A 88 8.26 4.31 -4.27
CA ASN A 88 7.90 5.61 -3.73
C ASN A 88 9.12 6.17 -2.97
N GLY A 89 9.47 7.42 -3.25
CA GLY A 89 10.61 8.08 -2.61
C GLY A 89 10.37 8.39 -1.13
N SER A 90 11.31 9.11 -0.50
CA SER A 90 11.27 9.52 0.91
C SER A 90 10.09 10.41 1.30
N PHE A 91 9.25 10.84 0.34
CA PHE A 91 7.94 11.43 0.57
C PHE A 91 6.88 10.41 1.08
N ASP A 92 7.27 9.16 1.37
CA ASP A 92 6.44 8.05 1.87
C ASP A 92 5.52 8.43 3.05
N ALA A 93 5.99 9.24 4.00
CA ALA A 93 5.17 9.72 5.12
C ALA A 93 3.88 10.44 4.65
N SER A 94 3.92 11.08 3.48
CA SER A 94 2.75 11.76 2.92
C SER A 94 1.72 10.79 2.32
N LEU A 95 2.16 9.67 1.73
CA LEU A 95 1.30 8.64 1.15
C LEU A 95 0.68 7.77 2.24
N HIS A 96 1.47 7.35 3.23
CA HIS A 96 0.94 6.71 4.44
C HIS A 96 -0.05 7.61 5.15
N GLY A 97 0.33 8.86 5.43
CA GLY A 97 -0.56 9.84 6.06
C GLY A 97 -1.84 10.05 5.26
N LEU A 98 -1.75 10.18 3.93
CA LEU A 98 -2.92 10.30 3.06
C LEU A 98 -3.83 9.08 3.16
N ARG A 99 -3.28 7.87 3.02
CA ARG A 99 -4.08 6.64 3.02
C ARG A 99 -4.71 6.39 4.39
N HIS A 100 -3.94 6.56 5.46
CA HIS A 100 -4.44 6.45 6.83
C HIS A 100 -5.51 7.51 7.11
N GLY A 101 -5.31 8.75 6.68
CA GLY A 101 -6.31 9.81 6.79
C GLY A 101 -7.61 9.50 6.05
N GLN A 102 -7.54 8.96 4.83
CA GLN A 102 -8.71 8.49 4.08
C GLN A 102 -9.49 7.44 4.87
N VAL A 103 -8.79 6.42 5.40
CA VAL A 103 -9.41 5.35 6.18
C VAL A 103 -10.09 5.91 7.44
N LEU A 104 -9.41 6.79 8.19
CA LEU A 104 -9.98 7.43 9.38
C LEU A 104 -11.26 8.21 9.04
N ALA A 105 -11.21 9.02 7.97
CA ALA A 105 -12.34 9.83 7.54
C ALA A 105 -13.53 8.96 7.07
N GLU A 106 -13.28 7.98 6.20
CA GLU A 106 -14.28 7.03 5.71
C GLU A 106 -14.94 6.29 6.89
N TRP A 107 -14.14 5.77 7.82
CA TRP A 107 -14.63 5.07 9.00
C TRP A 107 -15.43 5.97 9.95
N ALA A 108 -15.09 7.26 10.01
CA ALA A 108 -15.85 8.27 10.73
C ALA A 108 -17.15 8.69 10.03
N GLY A 109 -17.36 8.28 8.78
CA GLY A 109 -18.50 8.66 7.94
C GLY A 109 -18.39 10.08 7.40
N ILE A 110 -17.17 10.53 7.11
CA ILE A 110 -16.88 11.85 6.55
C ILE A 110 -16.79 11.73 5.03
N ASP A 111 -17.45 12.64 4.32
CA ASP A 111 -17.32 12.77 2.86
C ASP A 111 -15.98 13.42 2.51
N ILE A 112 -15.14 12.69 1.76
CA ILE A 112 -13.79 13.10 1.39
C ILE A 112 -13.65 13.49 -0.09
N ASP A 113 -14.72 13.39 -0.89
CA ASP A 113 -14.65 13.55 -2.35
C ASP A 113 -14.31 14.99 -2.78
N ARG A 114 -14.59 15.96 -1.91
CA ARG A 114 -14.36 17.39 -2.17
C ARG A 114 -13.13 17.95 -1.48
N GLU A 115 -12.32 17.09 -0.88
CA GLU A 115 -11.36 17.50 0.13
C GLU A 115 -9.93 17.54 -0.37
N SER A 116 -9.14 18.46 0.21
CA SER A 116 -7.75 18.56 -0.15
C SER A 116 -6.96 17.37 0.41
N ARG A 117 -6.10 16.78 -0.43
CA ARG A 117 -5.16 15.72 -0.02
C ARG A 117 -4.34 16.13 1.22
N HIS A 118 -3.99 17.41 1.30
CA HIS A 118 -3.27 17.99 2.43
C HIS A 118 -3.98 17.77 3.77
N LEU A 119 -5.31 17.93 3.84
CA LEU A 119 -6.03 17.67 5.08
C LEU A 119 -5.94 16.20 5.47
N LEU A 120 -6.21 15.31 4.51
CA LEU A 120 -6.18 13.87 4.75
C LEU A 120 -4.80 13.43 5.25
N THR A 121 -3.72 13.96 4.68
CA THR A 121 -2.36 13.69 5.15
C THR A 121 -2.11 14.14 6.59
N LEU A 122 -2.71 15.25 7.03
CA LEU A 122 -2.53 15.77 8.40
C LEU A 122 -3.43 15.12 9.44
N LEU A 123 -4.53 14.49 9.03
CA LEU A 123 -5.52 13.94 9.94
C LEU A 123 -4.92 12.91 10.92
N PRO A 124 -4.12 11.92 10.48
CA PRO A 124 -3.48 10.97 11.41
C PRO A 124 -2.61 11.65 12.47
N ALA A 125 -1.89 12.72 12.12
CA ALA A 125 -1.04 13.45 13.05
C ALA A 125 -1.84 14.16 14.16
N LYS A 126 -3.10 14.54 13.89
CA LYS A 126 -4.01 15.11 14.89
C LYS A 126 -4.65 14.03 15.77
N ILE A 127 -4.64 12.78 15.32
CA ILE A 127 -5.30 11.66 15.98
C ILE A 127 -4.23 10.75 16.61
N SER A 128 -3.84 11.11 17.83
CA SER A 128 -2.87 10.35 18.61
C SER A 128 -3.45 9.04 19.17
N GLY A 129 -2.55 8.16 19.61
CA GLY A 129 -2.92 6.94 20.32
C GLY A 129 -3.07 5.71 19.44
N LEU A 130 -2.51 5.73 18.21
CA LEU A 130 -2.19 4.49 17.51
C LEU A 130 -0.99 3.85 18.24
N TYR A 131 -1.12 2.59 18.61
CA TYR A 131 -0.06 1.84 19.29
C TYR A 131 0.07 0.44 18.70
N ALA A 132 1.28 -0.13 18.78
CA ALA A 132 1.53 -1.50 18.37
C ALA A 132 0.92 -2.48 19.39
N ASP A 133 0.16 -3.46 18.90
CA ASP A 133 -0.29 -4.59 19.70
C ASP A 133 0.84 -5.63 19.76
N GLU A 134 1.67 -5.54 20.80
CA GLU A 134 2.80 -6.47 21.05
C GLU A 134 2.35 -7.93 21.20
N GLY A 135 1.11 -8.17 21.62
CA GLY A 135 0.56 -9.52 21.74
C GLY A 135 0.21 -10.13 20.39
N CYS A 136 0.03 -9.31 19.35
CA CYS A 136 -0.30 -9.77 18.01
C CYS A 136 0.85 -9.60 17.00
N SER A 137 1.66 -8.56 17.14
CA SER A 137 2.81 -8.29 16.28
C SER A 137 3.92 -9.32 16.53
N HIS A 138 4.53 -9.84 15.47
CA HIS A 138 5.59 -10.84 15.58
C HIS A 138 6.42 -10.96 14.30
N SER A 139 7.67 -11.39 14.47
CA SER A 139 8.58 -11.74 13.37
C SER A 139 9.06 -13.18 13.55
N THR A 140 9.08 -13.96 12.46
CA THR A 140 9.43 -15.40 12.51
C THR A 140 10.34 -15.81 11.35
N SER A 141 11.26 -16.72 11.64
CA SER A 141 12.12 -17.43 10.67
C SER A 141 12.36 -18.86 11.17
N PRO A 142 11.90 -19.92 10.47
CA PRO A 142 11.14 -19.86 9.23
C PRO A 142 9.78 -19.17 9.43
N CYS A 143 9.20 -18.64 8.35
CA CYS A 143 7.91 -17.94 8.41
C CYS A 143 6.80 -18.87 8.95
N GLN A 144 6.51 -18.75 10.24
CA GLN A 144 5.56 -19.60 10.99
C GLN A 144 4.46 -18.74 11.58
N ILE A 145 3.63 -18.19 10.71
CA ILE A 145 2.53 -17.33 11.17
C ILE A 145 1.44 -18.20 11.76
N ARG A 146 1.36 -18.14 13.08
CA ARG A 146 0.15 -18.53 13.81
C ARG A 146 -0.90 -17.50 13.41
N ARG A 147 -1.99 -17.94 12.77
CA ARG A 147 -3.07 -17.08 12.28
C ARG A 147 -3.44 -16.07 13.37
N PRO A 148 -3.06 -14.79 13.22
CA PRO A 148 -3.32 -13.82 14.26
C PRO A 148 -4.81 -13.55 14.25
N THR A 149 -5.51 -13.93 15.33
CA THR A 149 -6.95 -13.70 15.49
C THR A 149 -7.27 -12.28 15.94
N CYS A 150 -6.29 -11.36 15.86
CA CYS A 150 -6.48 -9.97 16.22
C CYS A 150 -7.06 -9.17 15.07
N ASP A 151 -7.94 -8.22 15.42
CA ASP A 151 -8.44 -7.19 14.52
C ASP A 151 -7.57 -5.95 14.65
N CYS A 152 -6.93 -5.53 13.56
CA CYS A 152 -6.04 -4.39 13.54
C CYS A 152 -6.73 -3.20 12.89
N PHE A 153 -6.49 -2.00 13.43
CA PHE A 153 -6.85 -0.79 12.71
C PHE A 153 -5.95 -0.62 11.48
N GLU A 154 -4.66 -0.88 11.64
CA GLU A 154 -3.68 -0.99 10.57
C GLU A 154 -2.90 -2.29 10.78
N ALA A 155 -2.73 -3.09 9.75
CA ALA A 155 -1.95 -4.32 9.76
C ALA A 155 -0.86 -4.22 8.69
N GLY A 156 0.39 -4.42 9.09
CA GLY A 156 1.54 -4.53 8.21
C GLY A 156 1.91 -6.00 8.01
N PHE A 157 2.26 -6.37 6.78
CA PHE A 157 2.85 -7.68 6.51
C PHE A 157 4.05 -7.54 5.59
N ARG A 158 5.19 -8.06 6.01
CA ARG A 158 6.44 -8.07 5.24
C ARG A 158 6.99 -9.49 5.17
N GLY A 159 7.62 -9.84 4.05
CA GLY A 159 8.25 -11.15 3.92
C GLY A 159 9.47 -11.15 3.01
N GLU A 160 10.38 -12.07 3.31
CA GLU A 160 11.48 -12.48 2.44
C GLU A 160 11.12 -13.83 1.84
N ALA A 161 11.44 -14.01 0.56
CA ALA A 161 11.05 -15.19 -0.20
C ALA A 161 12.18 -15.68 -1.11
N VAL A 162 12.12 -16.97 -1.44
CA VAL A 162 12.97 -17.60 -2.44
C VAL A 162 12.15 -17.80 -3.71
N SER A 163 12.70 -17.32 -4.83
CA SER A 163 12.13 -17.50 -6.16
C SER A 163 12.19 -18.95 -6.63
N PRO A 164 11.45 -19.33 -7.69
CA PRO A 164 11.57 -20.64 -8.31
C PRO A 164 12.99 -20.98 -8.79
N SER A 165 13.81 -19.97 -9.09
CA SER A 165 15.22 -20.11 -9.46
C SER A 165 16.19 -20.20 -8.28
N GLY A 166 15.69 -20.18 -7.04
CA GLY A 166 16.49 -20.24 -5.82
C GLY A 166 17.09 -18.90 -5.39
N LYS A 167 16.66 -17.78 -5.96
CA LYS A 167 17.14 -16.44 -5.58
C LYS A 167 16.36 -15.92 -4.38
N HIS A 168 17.07 -15.51 -3.34
CA HIS A 168 16.49 -14.79 -2.20
C HIS A 168 16.10 -13.37 -2.63
N ILE A 169 14.88 -12.97 -2.30
CA ILE A 169 14.35 -11.64 -2.59
C ILE A 169 13.55 -11.09 -1.40
N ILE A 170 13.58 -9.77 -1.25
CA ILE A 170 12.66 -9.07 -0.36
C ILE A 170 11.37 -8.88 -1.16
N TRP A 171 10.28 -9.55 -0.74
CA TRP A 171 8.97 -9.40 -1.39
C TRP A 171 8.27 -8.10 -0.98
N GLY A 172 8.80 -7.40 0.02
CA GLY A 172 8.34 -6.10 0.45
C GLY A 172 7.25 -6.16 1.51
N LYS A 173 6.74 -4.97 1.86
CA LYS A 173 5.70 -4.75 2.86
C LYS A 173 4.42 -4.34 2.17
N VAL A 174 3.30 -4.82 2.71
CA VAL A 174 1.94 -4.38 2.38
C VAL A 174 1.24 -3.94 3.66
N ALA A 175 0.21 -3.09 3.53
CA ALA A 175 -0.63 -2.71 4.65
C ALA A 175 -2.12 -2.88 4.33
N GLY A 176 -2.87 -3.40 5.30
CA GLY A 176 -4.33 -3.41 5.32
C GLY A 176 -4.84 -2.54 6.45
N TYR A 177 -6.01 -1.94 6.28
CA TYR A 177 -6.67 -1.17 7.32
C TYR A 177 -8.01 -1.81 7.67
N LEU A 178 -8.42 -1.70 8.94
CA LEU A 178 -9.65 -2.30 9.46
C LEU A 178 -9.76 -3.78 9.07
N THR A 179 -8.67 -4.53 9.27
CA THR A 179 -8.49 -5.89 8.78
C THR A 179 -8.10 -6.81 9.94
N SER A 180 -8.44 -8.09 9.82
CA SER A 180 -7.89 -9.11 10.72
C SER A 180 -6.48 -9.50 10.30
N GLY A 181 -5.69 -9.97 11.26
CA GLY A 181 -4.38 -10.57 10.98
C GLY A 181 -4.49 -11.83 10.11
N GLU A 182 -5.50 -12.68 10.33
CA GLU A 182 -5.75 -13.86 9.49
C GLU A 182 -5.98 -13.49 8.03
N GLU A 183 -6.83 -12.49 7.75
CA GLU A 183 -7.09 -12.03 6.40
C GLU A 183 -5.82 -11.50 5.74
N MET A 184 -5.07 -10.65 6.44
CA MET A 184 -3.85 -10.04 5.90
C MET A 184 -2.81 -11.10 5.51
N VAL A 185 -2.57 -12.05 6.41
CA VAL A 185 -1.63 -13.16 6.21
C VAL A 185 -2.07 -14.05 5.06
N ARG A 186 -3.37 -14.38 5.00
CA ARG A 186 -3.94 -15.24 3.95
C ARG A 186 -3.74 -14.63 2.57
N GLU A 187 -4.13 -13.36 2.38
CA GLU A 187 -4.01 -12.69 1.09
C GLU A 187 -2.55 -12.59 0.63
N TYR A 188 -1.64 -12.23 1.55
CA TYR A 188 -0.23 -12.10 1.22
C TYR A 188 0.42 -13.44 0.86
N LYS A 189 0.22 -14.48 1.69
CA LYS A 189 0.72 -15.83 1.39
C LYS A 189 0.19 -16.33 0.06
N HIS A 190 -1.10 -16.12 -0.19
CA HIS A 190 -1.71 -16.54 -1.44
C HIS A 190 -1.08 -15.86 -2.66
N SER A 191 -0.71 -14.58 -2.57
CA SER A 191 0.02 -13.89 -3.64
C SER A 191 1.37 -14.52 -3.95
N LEU A 192 2.08 -15.06 -2.96
CA LEU A 192 3.39 -15.70 -3.14
C LEU A 192 3.27 -17.12 -3.68
N GLU A 193 2.37 -17.92 -3.10
CA GLU A 193 2.16 -19.32 -3.46
C GLU A 193 1.72 -19.45 -4.92
N ARG A 194 0.86 -18.55 -5.42
CA ARG A 194 0.44 -18.51 -6.83
C ARG A 194 1.62 -18.34 -7.80
N GLN A 195 2.73 -17.75 -7.34
CA GLN A 195 3.92 -17.46 -8.14
C GLN A 195 5.04 -18.49 -7.89
N ASN A 196 4.78 -19.57 -7.15
CA ASN A 196 5.76 -20.59 -6.75
C ASN A 196 6.92 -20.04 -5.90
N TYR A 197 6.70 -18.94 -5.16
CA TYR A 197 7.68 -18.42 -4.20
C TYR A 197 7.50 -19.08 -2.83
N THR A 198 8.61 -19.33 -2.15
CA THR A 198 8.60 -19.88 -0.78
C THR A 198 9.01 -18.81 0.22
N LEU A 199 8.17 -18.52 1.21
CA LEU A 199 8.51 -17.59 2.30
C LEU A 199 9.57 -18.18 3.23
N GLU A 200 10.65 -17.44 3.46
CA GLU A 200 11.69 -17.79 4.42
C GLU A 200 11.44 -17.13 5.76
N SER A 201 11.24 -15.83 5.76
CA SER A 201 10.98 -15.04 6.96
C SER A 201 9.79 -14.13 6.72
N CYS A 202 9.12 -13.77 7.81
CA CYS A 202 8.01 -12.83 7.74
C CYS A 202 7.83 -12.08 9.05
N GLU A 203 7.27 -10.88 8.90
CA GLU A 203 6.95 -9.94 9.95
C GLU A 203 5.50 -9.51 9.77
N PHE A 204 4.74 -9.62 10.86
CA PHE A 204 3.38 -9.12 10.95
C PHE A 204 3.33 -8.06 12.04
N GLU A 205 2.81 -6.90 11.70
CA GLU A 205 2.63 -5.78 12.59
C GLU A 205 1.13 -5.49 12.72
N CYS A 206 0.66 -5.27 13.93
CA CYS A 206 -0.72 -4.90 14.19
C CYS A 206 -0.75 -3.62 15.02
N TRP A 207 -1.38 -2.58 14.49
CA TRP A 207 -1.60 -1.34 15.21
C TRP A 207 -3.07 -1.12 15.51
N LYS A 208 -3.32 -0.61 16.71
CA LYS A 208 -4.66 -0.37 17.24
C LYS A 208 -4.76 1.02 17.82
N TYR A 209 -5.98 1.54 17.76
CA TYR A 209 -6.41 2.59 18.67
C TYR A 209 -7.10 1.95 19.86
N GLY A 210 -7.12 2.65 21.00
CA GLY A 210 -7.79 2.16 22.20
C GLY A 210 -9.31 2.06 22.01
N ASN A 211 -10.05 3.05 22.48
CA ASN A 211 -11.50 3.05 22.31
C ASN A 211 -11.89 3.54 20.91
N LEU A 212 -12.45 2.65 20.08
CA LEU A 212 -12.89 2.97 18.73
C LEU A 212 -14.07 3.96 18.69
N ASN A 213 -14.99 3.98 19.66
CA ASN A 213 -16.05 4.99 19.66
C ASN A 213 -15.49 6.39 19.93
N ASP A 214 -14.55 6.49 20.86
CA ASP A 214 -13.82 7.72 21.16
C ASP A 214 -12.99 8.19 19.95
N LEU A 215 -12.27 7.27 19.30
CA LEU A 215 -11.54 7.57 18.06
C LEU A 215 -12.46 8.19 17.00
N LYS A 216 -13.68 7.64 16.83
CA LYS A 216 -14.63 8.13 15.83
C LYS A 216 -15.02 9.58 16.09
N GLN A 217 -15.26 9.91 17.36
CA GLN A 217 -15.57 11.26 17.76
C GLN A 217 -14.37 12.19 17.57
N ARG A 218 -13.17 11.78 18.00
CA ARG A 218 -11.94 12.57 17.82
C ARG A 218 -11.63 12.87 16.35
N VAL A 219 -11.85 11.91 15.45
CA VAL A 219 -11.70 12.13 14.00
C VAL A 219 -12.67 13.20 13.51
N ARG A 220 -13.94 13.14 13.91
CA ARG A 220 -14.96 14.14 13.55
C ARG A 220 -14.63 15.52 14.13
N ASP A 221 -14.17 15.58 15.36
CA ASP A 221 -13.81 16.84 16.01
C ASP A 221 -12.59 17.48 15.32
N ALA A 222 -11.55 16.70 15.03
CA ALA A 222 -10.37 17.15 14.31
C ALA A 222 -10.71 17.63 12.88
N TRP A 223 -11.68 16.97 12.25
CA TRP A 223 -12.21 17.35 10.94
C TRP A 223 -12.97 18.67 11.01
N ASN A 224 -13.92 18.80 11.92
CA ASN A 224 -14.77 19.99 12.05
C ASN A 224 -14.02 21.21 12.58
N ALA A 225 -12.98 21.03 13.40
CA ALA A 225 -12.11 22.11 13.87
C ALA A 225 -11.38 22.84 12.73
N ARG A 226 -11.34 22.26 11.52
CA ARG A 226 -10.87 22.92 10.31
C ARG A 226 -11.83 24.00 9.80
N ALA A 227 -13.12 23.89 10.11
CA ALA A 227 -14.16 24.85 9.70
C ALA A 227 -14.24 26.10 10.60
N GLY A 228 -13.30 26.29 11.54
CA GLY A 228 -13.15 27.55 12.26
C GLY A 228 -12.76 28.68 11.31
N PRO A 229 -13.24 29.92 11.53
CA PRO A 229 -13.12 30.99 10.55
C PRO A 229 -11.65 31.25 10.23
N GLU A 230 -11.31 31.17 8.93
CA GLU A 230 -10.13 31.87 8.42
C GLU A 230 -10.32 33.33 8.80
N SER A 231 -9.59 33.76 9.83
CA SER A 231 -9.49 35.17 10.20
C SER A 231 -8.87 35.91 9.01
N GLY A 232 -9.74 36.55 8.22
CA GLY A 232 -9.38 37.58 7.25
C GLY A 232 -8.88 38.85 7.90
#